data_AF-A0A7S2EIT4-F1
#
_entry.id   AF-A0A7S2EIT4-F1
#
_cell.length_a   1.000
_cell.length_b   1.000
_cell.length_c   1.000
_cell.angle_alpha   90.00
_cell.angle_beta   90.00
_cell.angle_gamma   90.00
#
_symmetry.space_group_name_H-M   'P 1'
#
loop_
_entity.id
_entity.type
_entity.pdbx_description
1 polymer ?
#
loop_
_entity_poly.entity_id
_entity_poly.type
_entity_poly.pdbx_seq_one_letter_code
_entity_poly.pdbx_strand_id
1 'polypeptide(L)'
;VDAVAGPVLLSHLSIDHHQTYLRLMAKYHPDMVYHHLSTNDNYRTEECLKLCQEYEISDASAYLLERMGNVSSALQLMLQTLEGRLMTLKRVVRGAGTYNDRSGSSSRRRHRAPSSKKRQQEDAAAAAARREKEIEGVKQILVV
;
A
#
# COMPACT_ATOMS: atom_id res chain seq x y z
N VAL A 1 -29.96 -13.03 28.23
CA VAL A 1 -29.79 -12.52 26.87
C VAL A 1 -29.82 -13.73 25.94
N ASP A 2 -30.88 -13.89 25.16
CA ASP A 2 -31.25 -15.17 24.56
C ASP A 2 -30.19 -15.70 23.58
N ALA A 3 -29.59 -16.83 23.94
CA ALA A 3 -28.61 -17.56 23.12
C ALA A 3 -29.21 -18.09 21.80
N VAL A 4 -30.54 -18.10 21.68
CA VAL A 4 -31.28 -18.61 20.51
C VAL A 4 -31.61 -17.48 19.50
N ALA A 5 -31.65 -16.22 19.96
CA ALA A 5 -31.94 -15.08 19.07
C ALA A 5 -30.71 -14.69 18.23
N GLY A 6 -29.49 -14.87 18.74
CA GLY A 6 -28.25 -14.54 18.03
C GLY A 6 -28.10 -15.24 16.67
N PRO A 7 -28.24 -16.58 16.60
CA PRO A 7 -28.13 -17.32 15.34
C PRO A 7 -29.27 -17.03 14.35
N VAL A 8 -30.50 -16.86 14.85
CA VAL A 8 -31.68 -16.63 14.01
C VAL A 8 -31.68 -15.21 13.44
N LEU A 9 -31.27 -14.21 14.22
CA LEU A 9 -31.11 -12.84 13.74
C LEU A 9 -29.96 -12.72 12.73
N LEU A 10 -28.88 -13.49 12.89
CA LEU A 10 -27.83 -13.61 11.87
C LEU A 10 -28.34 -14.26 10.58
N SER A 11 -29.18 -15.29 10.68
CA SER A 11 -29.75 -15.97 9.50
C SER A 11 -30.77 -15.12 8.73
N HIS A 12 -31.31 -14.07 9.36
CA HIS A 12 -32.32 -13.18 8.76
C HIS A 12 -31.77 -11.81 8.35
N LEU A 13 -30.45 -11.63 8.47
CA LEU A 13 -29.75 -10.46 8.00
C LEU A 13 -29.53 -10.63 6.49
N SER A 14 -30.34 -9.96 5.67
CA SER A 14 -30.25 -10.06 4.19
C SER A 14 -28.79 -9.88 3.74
N ILE A 15 -28.43 -10.50 2.61
CA ILE A 15 -27.10 -10.41 1.99
C ILE A 15 -26.62 -8.94 1.89
N ASP A 16 -27.56 -8.00 1.64
CA ASP A 16 -27.28 -6.55 1.59
C ASP A 16 -26.80 -5.96 2.92
N HIS A 17 -27.33 -6.46 4.03
CA HIS A 17 -26.92 -6.04 5.37
C HIS A 17 -25.52 -6.56 5.71
N HIS A 18 -25.19 -7.79 5.30
CA HIS A 18 -23.84 -8.33 5.43
C HIS A 18 -22.83 -7.52 4.62
N GLN A 19 -23.19 -7.11 3.40
CA GLN A 19 -22.34 -6.25 2.58
C GLN A 19 -22.13 -4.87 3.23
N THR A 20 -23.18 -4.27 3.77
CA THR A 20 -23.10 -2.98 4.47
C THR A 20 -22.24 -3.07 5.72
N TYR A 21 -22.41 -4.13 6.50
CA TYR A 21 -21.59 -4.40 7.69
C TYR A 21 -20.11 -4.59 7.32
N LEU A 22 -19.82 -5.36 6.28
CA LEU A 22 -18.46 -5.59 5.80
C LEU A 22 -17.80 -4.27 5.35
N ARG A 23 -18.55 -3.40 4.67
CA ARG A 23 -18.07 -2.06 4.28
C ARG A 23 -17.72 -1.19 5.47
N LEU A 24 -18.55 -1.23 6.51
CA LEU A 24 -18.29 -0.50 7.73
C LEU A 24 -17.06 -1.06 8.44
N MET A 25 -16.97 -2.39 8.56
CA MET A 25 -15.83 -3.05 9.21
C MET A 25 -14.52 -2.78 8.45
N ALA A 26 -14.50 -2.83 7.13
CA ALA A 26 -13.31 -2.49 6.34
C ALA A 26 -12.83 -1.04 6.57
N LYS A 27 -13.76 -0.11 6.80
CA LYS A 27 -13.44 1.30 7.06
C LYS A 27 -12.89 1.56 8.46
N TYR A 28 -13.44 0.89 9.48
CA TYR A 28 -13.10 1.18 10.88
C TYR A 28 -12.13 0.17 11.51
N HIS A 29 -12.18 -1.09 11.07
CA HIS A 29 -11.43 -2.22 11.62
C HIS A 29 -11.03 -3.22 10.51
N PRO A 30 -10.08 -2.86 9.62
CA PRO A 30 -9.63 -3.73 8.53
C PRO A 30 -9.06 -5.07 9.03
N ASP A 31 -8.44 -5.08 10.22
CA ASP A 31 -7.82 -6.28 10.80
C ASP A 31 -8.83 -7.39 11.13
N MET A 32 -10.09 -7.03 11.41
CA MET A 32 -11.15 -7.98 11.75
C MET A 32 -11.86 -8.57 10.52
N VAL A 33 -11.62 -8.01 9.33
CA VAL A 33 -12.32 -8.40 8.10
C VAL A 33 -12.05 -9.86 7.73
N TYR A 34 -10.79 -10.29 7.82
CA TYR A 34 -10.43 -11.68 7.57
C TYR A 34 -11.14 -12.65 8.52
N HIS A 35 -11.13 -12.35 9.82
CA HIS A 35 -11.75 -13.22 10.84
C HIS A 35 -13.27 -13.35 10.65
N HIS A 36 -13.93 -12.26 10.28
CA HIS A 36 -15.36 -12.29 9.99
C HIS A 36 -15.69 -13.13 8.74
N LEU A 37 -14.87 -13.01 7.68
CA LEU A 37 -15.05 -13.78 6.44
C LEU A 37 -14.71 -15.27 6.60
N SER A 38 -13.84 -15.62 7.56
CA SER A 38 -13.55 -17.03 7.86
C SER A 38 -14.61 -17.71 8.72
N THR A 39 -15.34 -16.93 9.52
CA THR A 39 -16.36 -17.45 10.47
C THR A 39 -17.76 -17.50 9.85
N ASN A 40 -18.04 -16.64 8.87
CA ASN A 40 -19.35 -16.56 8.22
C ASN A 40 -19.25 -17.03 6.77
N ASP A 41 -20.29 -17.63 6.22
CA ASP A 41 -20.34 -18.07 4.81
C ASP A 41 -21.44 -17.39 3.98
N ASN A 42 -22.30 -16.59 4.63
CA ASN A 42 -23.47 -15.97 4.00
C ASN A 42 -23.11 -14.63 3.33
N TYR A 43 -22.27 -14.64 2.30
CA TYR A 43 -21.88 -13.41 1.59
C TYR A 43 -21.58 -13.66 0.10
N ARG A 44 -21.57 -12.61 -0.71
CA ARG A 44 -21.17 -12.67 -2.13
C ARG A 44 -19.65 -12.48 -2.26
N THR A 45 -18.93 -13.55 -2.52
CA THR A 45 -17.45 -13.55 -2.59
C THR A 45 -16.90 -12.50 -3.55
N GLU A 46 -17.50 -12.31 -4.72
CA GLU A 46 -17.07 -11.33 -5.72
C GLU A 46 -17.17 -9.88 -5.24
N GLU A 47 -18.26 -9.52 -4.56
CA GLU A 47 -18.47 -8.16 -4.05
C GLU A 47 -17.58 -7.90 -2.85
N CYS A 48 -17.42 -8.89 -1.97
CA CYS A 48 -16.51 -8.81 -0.84
C CYS A 48 -15.07 -8.64 -1.31
N LEU A 49 -14.68 -9.30 -2.40
CA LEU A 49 -13.34 -9.18 -2.97
C LEU A 49 -13.09 -7.78 -3.52
N LYS A 50 -14.04 -7.21 -4.27
CA LYS A 50 -13.95 -5.82 -4.77
C LYS A 50 -13.78 -4.83 -3.62
N LEU A 51 -14.55 -5.02 -2.55
CA LEU A 51 -14.46 -4.20 -1.35
C LEU A 51 -13.10 -4.35 -0.67
N CYS A 52 -12.62 -5.58 -0.45
CA CYS A 52 -11.32 -5.79 0.18
C CYS A 52 -10.16 -5.21 -0.65
N GLN A 53 -10.28 -5.22 -1.99
CA GLN A 53 -9.31 -4.57 -2.88
C GLN A 53 -9.36 -3.04 -2.80
N GLU A 54 -10.56 -2.43 -2.69
CA GLU A 54 -10.74 -0.98 -2.53
C GLU A 54 -10.11 -0.46 -1.23
N TYR A 55 -10.18 -1.25 -0.15
CA TYR A 55 -9.57 -0.92 1.14
C TYR A 55 -8.15 -1.49 1.32
N GLU A 56 -7.55 -2.05 0.25
CA GLU A 56 -6.20 -2.64 0.25
C GLU A 56 -5.95 -3.71 1.35
N ILE A 57 -6.99 -4.46 1.71
CA ILE A 57 -6.93 -5.52 2.72
C ILE A 57 -6.44 -6.81 2.07
N SER A 58 -5.12 -7.00 2.06
CA SER A 58 -4.42 -8.09 1.39
C SER A 58 -4.79 -9.48 1.94
N ASP A 59 -4.84 -9.64 3.26
CA ASP A 59 -5.13 -10.93 3.91
C ASP A 59 -6.54 -11.45 3.56
N ALA A 60 -7.55 -10.58 3.69
CA ALA A 60 -8.93 -10.91 3.34
C ALA A 60 -9.13 -11.14 1.83
N SER A 61 -8.45 -10.35 0.99
CA SER A 61 -8.50 -10.50 -0.47
C SER A 61 -7.89 -11.83 -0.91
N ALA A 62 -6.75 -12.23 -0.33
CA ALA A 62 -6.11 -13.51 -0.61
C ALA A 62 -7.03 -14.69 -0.24
N TYR A 63 -7.66 -14.64 0.94
CA TYR A 63 -8.63 -15.65 1.37
C TYR A 63 -9.82 -15.79 0.41
N LEU A 64 -10.40 -14.68 -0.04
CA LEU A 64 -11.51 -14.73 -0.99
C LEU A 64 -11.07 -15.27 -2.36
N LEU A 65 -9.87 -14.92 -2.82
CA LEU A 65 -9.28 -15.45 -4.06
C LEU A 65 -9.05 -16.97 -3.96
N GLU A 66 -8.58 -17.48 -2.82
CA GLU A 66 -8.44 -18.93 -2.57
C GLU A 66 -9.81 -19.63 -2.67
N ARG A 67 -10.85 -19.08 -2.05
CA ARG A 67 -12.21 -19.63 -2.13
C ARG A 67 -12.81 -19.61 -3.54
N MET A 68 -12.40 -18.66 -4.38
CA MET A 68 -12.80 -18.60 -5.78
C MET A 68 -12.00 -19.55 -6.69
N GLY A 69 -10.99 -20.24 -6.15
CA GLY A 69 -10.09 -21.10 -6.92
C GLY A 69 -8.94 -20.36 -7.61
N ASN A 70 -8.82 -19.03 -7.39
CA ASN A 70 -7.78 -18.19 -7.96
C ASN A 70 -6.53 -18.15 -7.07
N VAL A 71 -5.97 -19.34 -6.76
CA VAL A 71 -4.86 -19.51 -5.82
C VAL A 71 -3.59 -18.77 -6.29
N SER A 72 -3.31 -18.77 -7.59
CA SER A 72 -2.14 -18.07 -8.15
C SER A 72 -2.17 -16.56 -7.86
N SER A 73 -3.34 -15.94 -8.01
CA SER A 73 -3.54 -14.53 -7.72
C SER A 73 -3.47 -14.23 -6.22
N ALA A 74 -4.00 -15.13 -5.37
CA ALA A 74 -3.88 -15.02 -3.92
C ALA A 74 -2.41 -15.03 -3.48
N LEU A 75 -1.65 -16.02 -3.96
CA LEU A 75 -0.22 -16.16 -3.65
C LEU A 75 0.57 -14.93 -4.11
N GLN A 76 0.33 -14.48 -5.35
CA GLN A 76 1.00 -13.29 -5.88
C GLN A 76 0.72 -12.05 -5.01
N LEU A 77 -0.53 -11.86 -4.58
CA LEU A 77 -0.91 -10.75 -3.69
C LEU A 77 -0.19 -10.83 -2.34
N MET A 78 -0.11 -12.02 -1.74
CA MET A 78 0.60 -12.22 -0.47
C MET A 78 2.11 -11.93 -0.60
N LEU A 79 2.74 -12.39 -1.69
CA LEU A 79 4.16 -12.14 -1.94
C LEU A 79 4.45 -10.64 -2.12
N GLN A 80 3.64 -9.94 -2.92
CA GLN A 80 3.78 -8.49 -3.11
C GLN A 80 3.61 -7.72 -1.78
N THR A 81 2.64 -8.13 -0.97
CA THR A 81 2.41 -7.55 0.36
C THR A 81 3.61 -7.78 1.27
N LEU A 82 4.15 -9.00 1.29
CA LEU A 82 5.31 -9.35 2.10
C LEU A 82 6.56 -8.57 1.67
N GLU A 83 6.82 -8.46 0.37
CA GLU A 83 7.92 -7.67 -0.17
C GLU A 83 7.83 -6.19 0.25
N GLY A 84 6.64 -5.58 0.15
CA GLY A 84 6.41 -4.20 0.60
C GLY A 84 6.68 -4.00 2.10
N ARG A 85 6.22 -4.95 2.94
CA ARG A 85 6.47 -4.94 4.38
C ARG A 85 7.96 -5.11 4.71
N LEU A 86 8.66 -6.01 4.03
CA LEU A 86 10.11 -6.21 4.18
C LEU A 86 10.92 -5.00 3.73
N MET A 87 10.54 -4.34 2.63
CA MET A 87 11.18 -3.10 2.20
C MET A 87 11.00 -1.99 3.23
N THR A 88 9.80 -1.84 3.78
CA THR A 88 9.52 -0.87 4.85
C THR A 88 10.35 -1.17 6.09
N LEU A 89 10.39 -2.44 6.52
CA LEU A 89 11.22 -2.89 7.65
C LEU A 89 12.70 -2.59 7.41
N LYS A 90 13.22 -2.92 6.22
CA LYS A 90 14.62 -2.63 5.84
C LYS A 90 14.94 -1.14 5.88
N ARG A 91 14.00 -0.27 5.50
CA ARG A 91 14.16 1.19 5.60
C ARG A 91 14.22 1.64 7.06
N VAL A 92 13.31 1.15 7.90
CA VAL A 92 13.29 1.47 9.34
C VAL A 92 14.58 1.01 10.02
N VAL A 93 15.02 -0.24 9.78
CA VAL A 93 16.25 -0.80 10.36
C VAL A 93 17.49 -0.02 9.92
N ARG A 94 17.58 0.40 8.65
CA ARG A 94 18.71 1.22 8.16
C ARG A 94 18.65 2.66 8.68
N GLY A 95 17.46 3.23 8.88
CA GLY A 95 17.26 4.57 9.43
C GLY A 95 17.43 4.68 10.94
N ALA A 96 17.24 3.59 11.69
CA ALA A 96 17.48 3.54 13.13
C ALA A 96 18.97 3.70 13.50
N GLY A 97 19.89 3.50 12.56
CA GLY A 97 21.34 3.67 12.76
C GLY A 97 21.86 5.11 12.74
N THR A 98 21.01 6.13 12.49
CA THR A 98 21.45 7.54 12.37
C THR A 98 21.00 8.45 13.53
N TYR A 99 20.38 7.91 14.58
CA TYR A 99 20.05 8.67 15.79
C TYR A 99 21.16 8.56 16.84
N ASN A 100 22.39 8.96 16.48
CA ASN A 100 23.34 9.32 17.51
C ASN A 100 24.35 10.35 17.01
N ASP A 101 24.56 11.35 17.87
CA ASP A 101 25.55 12.41 17.84
C ASP A 101 25.31 13.65 16.97
N ARG A 102 24.54 14.58 17.52
CA ARG A 102 24.84 16.02 17.41
C ARG A 102 24.87 16.63 18.79
N SER A 103 25.82 16.16 19.61
CA SER A 103 26.26 16.90 20.78
C SER A 103 27.43 17.81 20.40
N GLY A 104 27.27 19.11 20.64
CA GLY A 104 28.35 20.08 20.83
C GLY A 104 29.29 20.38 19.65
N SER A 105 29.10 21.56 19.02
CA SER A 105 30.21 22.49 18.75
C SER A 105 29.70 23.88 18.36
N SER A 106 29.65 24.75 19.36
CA SER A 106 29.80 26.20 19.21
C SER A 106 31.12 26.53 18.51
N SER A 107 31.09 27.21 17.36
CA SER A 107 31.92 28.42 17.14
C SER A 107 31.82 29.02 15.73
N ARG A 108 31.73 30.36 15.73
CA ARG A 108 32.12 31.32 14.67
C ARG A 108 31.16 31.54 13.50
N ARG A 109 30.11 32.31 13.80
CA ARG A 109 29.53 33.30 12.87
C ARG A 109 30.65 34.23 12.37
N ARG A 110 31.06 34.08 11.10
CA ARG A 110 31.65 35.19 10.33
C ARG A 110 30.60 35.65 9.32
N HIS A 111 30.22 36.91 9.45
CA HIS A 111 29.51 37.69 8.44
C HIS A 111 30.16 37.52 7.06
N ARG A 112 29.35 37.21 6.04
CA ARG A 112 29.60 37.67 4.67
C ARG A 112 28.27 37.75 3.91
N ALA A 113 27.97 38.97 3.47
CA ALA A 113 26.76 39.38 2.77
C ALA A 113 26.63 38.74 1.36
N PRO A 114 25.44 38.83 0.72
CA PRO A 114 25.12 38.10 -0.50
C PRO A 114 25.43 38.91 -1.77
N SER A 115 25.86 38.24 -2.84
CA SER A 115 25.84 38.82 -4.18
C SER A 115 25.60 37.76 -5.27
N SER A 116 24.87 38.23 -6.31
CA SER A 116 24.73 37.71 -7.68
C SER A 116 23.90 36.45 -7.97
N LYS A 117 22.57 36.66 -8.02
CA LYS A 117 21.63 36.04 -8.97
C LYS A 117 22.11 36.24 -10.43
N LYS A 118 22.90 35.34 -11.03
CA LYS A 118 23.05 35.26 -12.51
C LYS A 118 23.77 34.01 -13.05
N ARG A 119 23.57 32.83 -12.44
CA ARG A 119 24.22 31.58 -12.91
C ARG A 119 23.34 30.32 -12.91
N GLN A 120 22.03 30.45 -12.70
CA GLN A 120 21.14 29.28 -12.55
C GLN A 120 20.28 28.96 -13.78
N GLN A 121 20.51 29.61 -14.94
CA GLN A 121 19.64 29.41 -16.10
C GLN A 121 20.26 28.67 -17.29
N GLU A 122 21.57 28.38 -17.28
CA GLU A 122 22.23 27.70 -18.41
C GLU A 122 22.44 26.18 -18.19
N ASP A 123 22.55 25.70 -16.93
CA ASP A 123 22.86 24.29 -16.66
C ASP A 123 21.64 23.34 -16.78
N ALA A 124 20.41 23.86 -16.79
CA ALA A 124 19.19 23.05 -16.87
C ALA A 124 18.84 22.62 -18.31
N ALA A 125 19.22 23.39 -19.33
CA ALA A 125 18.88 23.11 -20.73
C ALA A 125 19.74 21.98 -21.34
N ALA A 126 21.00 21.85 -20.91
CA ALA A 126 21.92 20.84 -21.43
C ALA A 126 21.62 19.40 -20.95
N ALA A 127 20.96 19.26 -19.79
CA ALA A 127 20.60 17.95 -19.24
C ALA A 127 19.35 17.33 -19.92
N ALA A 128 18.42 18.15 -20.39
CA ALA A 128 17.20 17.68 -21.07
C ALA A 128 17.51 17.07 -22.46
N ALA A 129 18.42 17.69 -23.21
CA ALA A 129 18.79 17.23 -24.56
C ALA A 129 19.56 15.90 -24.59
N ARG A 130 20.16 15.47 -23.47
CA ARG A 130 20.84 14.16 -23.38
C ARG A 130 19.85 13.01 -23.18
N ARG A 131 18.77 13.22 -22.42
CA ARG A 131 17.75 12.20 -22.17
C ARG A 131 16.95 11.85 -23.42
N GLU A 132 16.70 12.82 -24.29
CA GLU A 132 15.91 12.58 -25.51
C GLU A 132 16.66 11.68 -26.52
N LYS A 133 18.00 11.80 -26.59
CA LYS A 133 18.83 10.94 -27.44
C LYS A 133 18.91 9.50 -26.95
N GLU A 134 18.89 9.26 -25.63
CA GLU A 134 18.87 7.90 -25.07
C GLU A 134 17.54 7.19 -25.35
N ILE A 135 16.41 7.90 -25.29
CA ILE A 135 15.09 7.31 -25.54
C ILE A 135 14.93 6.92 -27.02
N GLU A 136 15.45 7.73 -27.94
CA GLU A 136 15.39 7.42 -29.38
C GLU A 136 16.28 6.24 -29.77
N GLY A 137 17.45 6.11 -29.12
CA GLY A 137 18.33 4.94 -29.31
C GLY A 137 17.69 3.62 -28.87
N VAL A 138 16.92 3.63 -27.77
CA VAL A 138 16.22 2.42 -27.29
C VAL A 138 15.05 2.04 -28.20
N LYS A 139 14.36 3.01 -28.83
CA LYS A 139 13.32 2.73 -29.82
C LYS A 139 13.84 2.03 -31.07
N GLN A 140 15.02 2.39 -31.58
CA GLN A 140 15.61 1.71 -32.73
C GLN A 140 15.99 0.26 -32.46
N ILE A 141 16.21 -0.13 -31.20
CA ILE A 141 16.55 -1.51 -30.82
C ILE A 141 15.30 -2.37 -30.64
N LEU A 142 14.15 -1.76 -30.30
CA LEU A 142 12.89 -2.45 -30.05
C LEU A 142 11.96 -2.53 -31.28
N VAL A 143 12.36 -2.00 -32.43
CA VAL A 143 11.67 -2.23 -33.71
C VAL A 143 12.33 -3.42 -34.41
N VAL A 144 11.91 -4.62 -33.99
CA VAL A 144 11.93 -5.86 -34.78
C VAL A 144 10.55 -6.49 -34.63
#